data_AF-A0A382V4J5-F1
#
_entry.id   AF-A0A382V4J5-F1
#
_cell.length_a   1.000
_cell.length_b   1.000
_cell.length_c   1.000
_cell.angle_alpha   90.00
_cell.angle_beta   90.00
_cell.angle_gamma   90.00
#
_symmetry.space_group_name_H-M   'P 1'
#
loop_
_entity.id
_entity.type
_entity.pdbx_description
1 polymer ?
#
loop_
_entity_poly.entity_id
_entity_poly.type
_entity_poly.pdbx_seq_one_letter_code
_entity_poly.pdbx_strand_id
1 'polypeptide(L)'
;LVVLASEFSRDMIIEGVPGSSARDQSRAKTDVLKEMKHYGQHRHFTGSGSVLMFGGGIKKGFLYGETADERPLLVTKNPVTIPDLHATLFHALGIPADHNYEIEKRPFYLTKDGKGKPILDLFA
;
A
#
# COMPACT_ATOMS: atom_id res chain seq x y z
N LEU A 1 -15.48 -10.77 -0.27
CA LEU A 1 -14.38 -9.93 -0.76
C LEU A 1 -13.07 -10.59 -0.35
N VAL A 2 -12.12 -10.74 -1.26
CA VAL A 2 -10.76 -11.19 -0.91
C VAL A 2 -9.78 -10.09 -1.24
N VAL A 3 -8.83 -9.87 -0.32
CA VAL A 3 -7.82 -8.81 -0.39
C VAL A 3 -6.46 -9.45 -0.11
N LEU A 4 -5.50 -9.21 -0.97
CA LEU A 4 -4.10 -9.57 -0.80
C LEU A 4 -3.27 -8.29 -0.92
N ALA A 5 -2.62 -7.88 0.16
CA ALA A 5 -1.79 -6.69 0.18
C ALA A 5 -0.32 -7.05 0.38
N SER A 6 0.57 -6.37 -0.36
CA SER A 6 2.00 -6.42 -0.07
C SER A 6 2.29 -5.58 1.17
N GLU A 7 2.74 -6.20 2.26
CA GLU A 7 3.16 -5.48 3.47
C GLU A 7 4.64 -5.10 3.43
N PHE A 8 5.43 -5.91 2.74
CA PHE A 8 6.86 -5.76 2.70
C PHE A 8 7.37 -5.67 1.29
N SER A 9 8.42 -4.87 1.15
CA SER A 9 9.19 -4.74 -0.09
C SER A 9 10.66 -5.00 0.21
N ARG A 10 11.42 -5.22 -0.86
CA ARG A 10 12.88 -5.26 -0.83
C ARG A 10 13.37 -3.88 -1.24
N ASP A 11 14.14 -3.20 -0.40
CA ASP A 11 14.73 -1.90 -0.74
C ASP A 11 16.21 -2.06 -1.12
N MET A 12 16.72 -1.18 -1.96
CA MET A 12 18.12 -1.15 -2.42
C MET A 12 19.07 -0.54 -1.38
N ILE A 13 18.68 -0.48 -0.10
CA ILE A 13 19.47 0.15 0.94
C ILE A 13 20.79 -0.61 1.15
N ILE A 14 21.87 0.14 1.07
CA ILE A 14 23.16 -0.21 1.65
C ILE A 14 23.22 0.56 2.97
N GLU A 15 23.06 -0.13 4.09
CA GLU A 15 23.20 0.48 5.40
C GLU A 15 24.66 0.83 5.59
N GLY A 16 25.00 2.11 5.41
CA GLY A 16 26.34 2.66 5.71
C GLY A 16 26.66 2.68 7.20
N VAL A 17 26.07 1.78 8.00
CA VAL A 17 26.30 1.68 9.44
C VAL A 17 27.63 0.95 9.65
N PRO A 18 28.67 1.62 10.19
CA PRO A 18 29.94 0.97 10.49
C PRO A 18 29.71 -0.22 11.44
N GLY A 19 30.10 -1.43 11.02
CA GLY A 19 29.94 -2.65 11.79
C GLY A 19 28.66 -3.46 11.52
N SER A 20 27.78 -3.04 10.61
CA SER A 20 26.62 -3.85 10.23
C SER A 20 27.06 -5.14 9.51
N SER A 21 26.55 -6.29 10.00
CA SER A 21 26.76 -7.62 9.42
C SER A 21 25.54 -8.13 8.64
N ALA A 22 24.57 -7.26 8.36
CA ALA A 22 23.34 -7.64 7.68
C ALA A 22 23.64 -8.21 6.29
N ARG A 23 23.35 -9.51 6.11
CA ARG A 23 23.74 -10.30 4.94
C ARG A 23 22.86 -10.05 3.72
N ASP A 24 21.70 -9.45 3.93
CA ASP A 24 20.62 -9.23 2.97
C ASP A 24 20.59 -7.81 2.42
N GLN A 25 21.64 -7.00 2.65
CA GLN A 25 21.76 -5.69 2.03
C GLN A 25 21.96 -5.78 0.52
N SER A 26 21.55 -4.73 -0.20
CA SER A 26 21.93 -4.60 -1.61
C SER A 26 23.45 -4.57 -1.72
N ARG A 27 24.00 -5.28 -2.70
CA ARG A 27 25.45 -5.27 -2.99
C ARG A 27 25.80 -4.35 -4.16
N ALA A 28 24.81 -3.68 -4.73
CA ALA A 28 24.95 -2.83 -5.90
C ALA A 28 24.55 -1.39 -5.58
N LYS A 29 25.47 -0.45 -5.81
CA LYS A 29 25.21 0.98 -5.71
C LYS A 29 24.58 1.48 -7.01
N THR A 30 23.26 1.60 -7.03
CA THR A 30 22.48 2.08 -8.18
C THR A 30 21.15 2.67 -7.69
N ASP A 31 20.53 3.52 -8.49
CA ASP A 31 19.24 4.16 -8.17
C ASP A 31 18.06 3.49 -8.91
N VAL A 32 18.35 2.51 -9.80
CA VAL A 32 17.36 1.85 -10.66
C VAL A 32 17.30 0.35 -10.38
N LEU A 33 16.09 -0.18 -10.21
CA LEU A 33 15.85 -1.62 -10.05
C LEU A 33 15.88 -2.31 -11.42
N LYS A 34 16.94 -3.07 -11.70
CA LYS A 34 17.09 -3.84 -12.95
C LYS A 34 17.47 -5.30 -12.74
N GLU A 35 18.24 -5.59 -11.69
CA GLU A 35 18.78 -6.93 -11.44
C GLU A 35 18.42 -7.42 -10.04
N MET A 36 18.35 -8.75 -9.87
CA MET A 36 18.02 -9.35 -8.57
C MET A 36 18.96 -8.92 -7.43
N LYS A 37 20.23 -8.65 -7.74
CA LYS A 37 21.24 -8.19 -6.77
C LYS A 37 20.97 -6.79 -6.21
N HIS A 38 20.06 -6.03 -6.84
CA HIS A 38 19.65 -4.69 -6.41
C HIS A 38 18.68 -4.78 -5.23
N TYR A 39 17.88 -5.85 -5.13
CA TYR A 39 16.96 -6.05 -4.02
C TYR A 39 17.72 -6.42 -2.74
N GLY A 40 17.70 -5.52 -1.77
CA GLY A 40 18.37 -5.67 -0.48
C GLY A 40 17.43 -6.05 0.66
N GLN A 41 17.55 -5.33 1.78
CA GLN A 41 16.88 -5.65 3.03
C GLN A 41 15.36 -5.60 2.87
N HIS A 42 14.69 -6.47 3.62
CA HIS A 42 13.24 -6.47 3.74
C HIS A 42 12.80 -5.33 4.66
N ARG A 43 11.93 -4.43 4.18
CA ARG A 43 11.36 -3.36 5.00
C ARG A 43 9.86 -3.19 4.73
N HIS A 44 9.17 -2.71 5.75
CA HIS A 44 7.79 -2.28 5.65
C HIS A 44 7.71 -1.01 4.80
N PHE A 45 6.97 -1.07 3.68
CA PHE A 45 6.50 0.09 2.90
C PHE A 45 7.56 1.14 2.50
N THR A 46 8.55 0.80 1.67
CA THR A 46 9.65 1.73 1.33
C THR A 46 9.28 2.87 0.38
N GLY A 47 8.00 3.01 0.01
CA GLY A 47 7.44 4.20 -0.63
C GLY A 47 6.00 4.04 -1.10
N SER A 48 5.62 2.82 -1.51
CA SER A 48 4.27 2.45 -1.89
C SER A 48 4.04 0.95 -1.67
N GLY A 49 2.81 0.48 -1.90
CA GLY A 49 2.44 -0.93 -1.83
C GLY A 49 1.39 -1.27 -2.88
N SER A 50 1.26 -2.55 -3.20
CA SER A 50 0.24 -3.08 -4.11
C SER A 50 -0.82 -3.86 -3.35
N VAL A 51 -2.07 -3.71 -3.76
CA VAL A 51 -3.21 -4.44 -3.21
C VAL A 51 -3.97 -5.10 -4.36
N LEU A 52 -4.09 -6.42 -4.31
CA LEU A 52 -4.93 -7.21 -5.20
C LEU A 52 -6.28 -7.45 -4.52
N MET A 53 -7.36 -7.21 -5.23
CA MET A 53 -8.73 -7.41 -4.74
C MET A 53 -9.56 -8.23 -5.73
N PHE A 54 -10.39 -9.14 -5.22
CA PHE A 54 -11.35 -9.89 -6.03
C PHE A 54 -12.66 -10.17 -5.29
N GLY A 55 -13.77 -10.16 -6.04
CA GLY A 55 -15.13 -10.17 -5.50
C GLY A 55 -15.57 -8.79 -4.97
N GLY A 56 -16.76 -8.71 -4.37
CA GLY A 56 -17.28 -7.44 -3.82
C GLY A 56 -17.56 -6.36 -4.86
N GLY A 57 -17.82 -6.73 -6.13
CA GLY A 57 -18.11 -5.79 -7.21
C GLY A 57 -16.90 -5.21 -7.94
N ILE A 58 -15.68 -5.59 -7.56
CA ILE A 58 -14.44 -5.11 -8.20
C ILE A 58 -14.35 -5.57 -9.66
N LYS A 59 -13.92 -4.67 -10.56
CA LYS A 59 -13.67 -4.95 -11.98
C LYS A 59 -12.64 -6.07 -12.15
N LYS A 60 -12.91 -6.98 -13.09
CA LYS A 60 -12.01 -8.09 -13.41
C LYS A 60 -10.89 -7.61 -14.33
N GLY A 61 -9.64 -8.02 -14.04
CA GLY A 61 -8.49 -7.72 -14.89
C GLY A 61 -8.16 -6.23 -14.99
N PHE A 62 -8.52 -5.45 -13.97
CA PHE A 62 -8.35 -4.00 -13.96
C PHE A 62 -7.17 -3.58 -13.09
N LEU A 63 -6.31 -2.71 -13.63
CA LEU A 63 -5.18 -2.10 -12.93
C LEU A 63 -5.52 -0.64 -12.63
N TYR A 64 -5.35 -0.24 -11.37
CA TYR A 64 -5.60 1.13 -10.91
C TYR A 64 -4.36 1.71 -10.22
N GLY A 65 -3.90 2.84 -10.74
CA GLY A 65 -2.69 3.50 -10.27
C GLY A 65 -1.41 2.91 -10.86
N GLU A 66 -0.30 3.55 -10.52
CA GLU A 66 1.05 3.21 -10.99
C GLU A 66 2.08 3.70 -9.98
N THR A 67 3.20 3.00 -9.87
CA THR A 67 4.36 3.38 -9.07
C THR A 67 5.57 3.54 -9.98
N ALA A 68 6.49 4.41 -9.61
CA ALA A 68 7.75 4.60 -10.35
C ALA A 68 8.57 3.30 -10.43
N ASP A 69 9.25 3.08 -11.54
CA ASP A 69 10.22 1.99 -11.73
C ASP A 69 11.57 2.26 -11.01
N GLU A 70 11.74 3.47 -10.50
CA GLU A 70 12.92 3.94 -9.79
C GLU A 70 12.65 4.21 -8.31
N ARG A 71 13.69 4.08 -7.49
CA ARG A 71 13.59 4.28 -6.05
C ARG A 71 13.18 5.74 -5.74
N PRO A 72 12.27 5.99 -4.76
CA PRO A 72 11.72 5.05 -3.77
C PRO A 72 10.39 4.40 -4.16
N LEU A 73 10.15 4.17 -5.46
CA LEU A 73 8.94 3.50 -5.96
C LEU A 73 7.67 4.25 -5.56
N LEU A 74 7.71 5.57 -5.65
CA LEU A 74 6.58 6.42 -5.28
C LEU A 74 5.42 6.27 -6.26
N VAL A 75 4.22 6.56 -5.79
CA VAL A 75 3.02 6.52 -6.64
C VAL A 75 3.08 7.65 -7.68
N THR A 76 3.01 7.30 -8.97
CA THR A 76 3.07 8.24 -10.10
C THR A 76 1.68 8.56 -10.66
N LYS A 77 0.71 7.66 -10.47
CA LYS A 77 -0.66 7.82 -10.99
C LYS A 77 -1.71 7.30 -10.00
N ASN A 78 -2.83 8.02 -9.91
CA ASN A 78 -4.02 7.68 -9.12
C ASN A 78 -3.69 7.19 -7.69
N PRO A 79 -3.13 8.05 -6.82
CA PRO A 79 -2.74 7.66 -5.47
C PRO A 79 -3.91 7.15 -4.65
N VAL A 80 -3.65 6.06 -3.93
CA VAL A 80 -4.60 5.45 -2.98
C VAL A 80 -4.05 5.63 -1.58
N THR A 81 -4.72 6.47 -0.79
CA THR A 81 -4.35 6.65 0.62
C THR A 81 -4.92 5.50 1.45
N ILE A 82 -4.32 5.23 2.63
CA ILE A 82 -4.86 4.20 3.54
C ILE A 82 -6.32 4.48 3.96
N PRO A 83 -6.72 5.72 4.31
CA PRO A 83 -8.13 6.02 4.59
C PRO A 83 -9.06 5.71 3.41
N ASP A 84 -8.67 6.05 2.18
CA ASP A 84 -9.48 5.81 0.98
C ASP A 84 -9.54 4.31 0.63
N LEU A 85 -8.44 3.58 0.83
CA LEU A 85 -8.42 2.13 0.70
C LEU A 85 -9.41 1.48 1.68
N HIS A 86 -9.36 1.84 2.97
CA HIS A 86 -10.31 1.32 3.95
C HIS A 86 -11.76 1.67 3.60
N ALA A 87 -12.03 2.91 3.18
CA ALA A 87 -13.36 3.32 2.71
C ALA A 87 -13.82 2.52 1.49
N THR A 88 -12.91 2.21 0.56
CA THR A 88 -13.18 1.35 -0.61
C THR A 88 -13.55 -0.07 -0.18
N LEU A 89 -12.83 -0.66 0.77
CA LEU A 89 -13.13 -1.98 1.31
C LEU A 89 -14.50 -2.01 2.00
N PHE A 90 -14.82 -0.97 2.78
CA PHE A 90 -16.12 -0.86 3.44
C PHE A 90 -17.27 -0.68 2.46
N HIS A 91 -17.07 0.13 1.42
CA HIS A 91 -18.03 0.25 0.33
C HIS A 91 -18.35 -1.10 -0.31
N ALA A 92 -17.33 -1.93 -0.59
CA ALA A 92 -17.51 -3.28 -1.13
C ALA A 92 -18.30 -4.22 -0.19
N LEU A 93 -18.35 -3.91 1.11
CA LEU A 93 -19.08 -4.65 2.14
C LEU A 93 -20.44 -4.03 2.49
N GLY A 94 -20.81 -2.89 1.87
CA GLY A 94 -22.04 -2.16 2.19
C GLY A 94 -21.99 -1.36 3.50
N ILE A 95 -20.79 -1.05 4.01
CA ILE A 95 -20.57 -0.29 5.23
C ILE A 95 -20.21 1.16 4.84
N PRO A 96 -20.88 2.19 5.40
CA PRO A 96 -20.55 3.58 5.09
C PRO A 96 -19.21 3.99 5.71
N ALA A 97 -18.47 4.88 5.03
CA ALA A 97 -17.09 5.24 5.41
C ALA A 97 -16.99 5.99 6.75
N ASP A 98 -18.06 6.67 7.15
CA ASP A 98 -18.24 7.39 8.40
C ASP A 98 -18.89 6.54 9.51
N HIS A 99 -19.07 5.23 9.26
CA HIS A 99 -19.57 4.32 10.28
C HIS A 99 -18.68 4.38 11.52
N ASN A 100 -19.32 4.59 12.66
CA ASN A 100 -18.65 4.78 13.93
C ASN A 100 -19.47 4.18 15.07
N TYR A 101 -18.78 3.93 16.18
CA TYR A 101 -19.40 3.57 17.44
C TYR A 101 -19.20 4.70 18.43
N GLU A 102 -20.23 5.03 19.19
CA GLU A 102 -20.12 6.02 20.27
C GLU A 102 -19.50 5.36 21.51
N ILE A 103 -18.31 5.80 21.89
CA ILE A 103 -17.59 5.36 23.08
C ILE A 103 -17.34 6.59 23.95
N GLU A 104 -17.82 6.57 25.18
CA GLU A 104 -17.66 7.70 26.13
C GLU A 104 -18.12 9.06 25.54
N LYS A 105 -19.24 9.07 24.81
CA LYS A 105 -19.79 10.26 24.13
C LYS A 105 -18.89 10.83 23.02
N ARG A 106 -17.99 10.03 22.48
CA ARG A 106 -17.12 10.38 21.34
C ARG A 106 -17.24 9.34 20.23
N PRO A 107 -17.33 9.76 18.96
CA PRO A 107 -17.38 8.81 17.85
C PRO A 107 -16.01 8.17 17.62
N PHE A 108 -15.97 6.84 17.58
CA PHE A 108 -14.83 6.05 17.12
C PHE A 108 -15.12 5.49 15.74
N TYR A 109 -14.47 6.08 14.73
CA TYR A 109 -14.65 5.72 13.32
C TYR A 109 -13.88 4.46 12.95
N LEU A 110 -14.47 3.64 12.08
CA LEU A 110 -13.79 2.47 11.52
C LEU A 110 -12.68 2.83 10.52
N THR A 111 -12.78 3.99 9.86
CA THR A 111 -11.70 4.58 9.06
C THR A 111 -11.04 5.73 9.83
N LYS A 112 -9.87 6.20 9.38
CA LYS A 112 -9.25 7.40 9.96
C LYS A 112 -10.21 8.58 9.84
N ASP A 113 -10.75 9.02 10.98
CA ASP A 113 -11.68 10.14 11.15
C ASP A 113 -12.99 10.06 10.35
N GLY A 114 -13.34 8.92 9.75
CA GLY A 114 -14.58 8.75 8.97
C GLY A 114 -14.61 9.46 7.61
N LYS A 115 -13.46 9.98 7.15
CA LYS A 115 -13.38 10.90 6.00
C LYS A 115 -12.85 10.26 4.71
N GLY A 116 -12.49 8.98 4.76
CA GLY A 116 -12.01 8.26 3.59
C GLY A 116 -13.05 8.24 2.47
N LYS A 117 -12.61 8.35 1.23
CA LYS A 117 -13.47 8.33 0.05
C LYS A 117 -13.27 7.02 -0.70
N PRO A 118 -14.33 6.23 -0.95
CA PRO A 118 -14.20 5.02 -1.73
C PRO A 118 -13.80 5.35 -3.16
N ILE A 119 -12.90 4.55 -3.73
CA ILE A 119 -12.46 4.67 -5.11
C ILE A 119 -13.45 3.93 -5.99
N LEU A 120 -14.49 4.64 -6.43
CA LEU A 120 -15.61 4.06 -7.18
C LEU A 120 -15.18 3.51 -8.54
N ASP A 121 -14.11 4.04 -9.13
CA ASP A 121 -13.56 3.58 -10.41
C ASP A 121 -13.13 2.11 -10.40
N LEU A 122 -12.91 1.51 -9.22
CA LEU A 122 -12.55 0.10 -9.06
C LEU A 122 -13.74 -0.85 -9.25
N PHE A 123 -14.98 -0.38 -9.15
CA PHE A 123 -16.19 -1.20 -9.17
C PHE A 123 -16.83 -1.23 -10.57
N ALA A 124 -17.43 -2.38 -10.92
CA ALA A 124 -18.06 -2.66 -12.22
C ALA A 124 -19.50 -2.15 -12.34
#